data_AF-A0A3D1IRW8-F1
#
_entry.id   AF-A0A3D1IRW8-F1
#
_cell.length_a   1.000
_cell.length_b   1.000
_cell.length_c   1.000
_cell.angle_alpha   90.00
_cell.angle_beta   90.00
_cell.angle_gamma   90.00
#
_symmetry.space_group_name_H-M   'P 1'
#
loop_
_entity.id
_entity.type
_entity.pdbx_description
1 polymer ?
#
loop_
_entity_poly.entity_id
_entity_poly.type
_entity_poly.pdbx_seq_one_letter_code
_entity_poly.pdbx_strand_id
1 'polypeptide(L)'
;MADAPYLTAPVKSKELPKGIPYIIGNEAAERYSFYGMKAILVIFMTKYLMDSDGARAPMSETEATTWFHLFNSAVYFTPLLGAIVADAFFGKYKTIVSLSVVYCLGHLALALDETRLGLAVGLTLIAIGAGGIKPCVSAHVGDQFGKSNGHLLTKIFGWFYFSINLGAFASQIMTPILLDRFGPHIAFGVPGGLMLLATIVFWMGRREFVHIPAGGMDFLRETFSKEGLKIIGRLCIIYLFVAVFWALFDQSGSKWVLQADRMDRNSLGIEWLPSQINAINPIMIMVFIPIFAWLIYPG
;
A
#
# COMPACT_ATOMS: atom_id res chain seq x y z
N MET A 1 -9.57 -25.71 -26.63
CA MET A 1 -8.18 -25.97 -26.20
C MET A 1 -8.22 -26.06 -24.68
N ALA A 2 -7.89 -27.21 -24.09
CA ALA A 2 -7.82 -27.33 -22.64
C ALA A 2 -6.74 -26.37 -22.13
N ASP A 3 -7.09 -25.48 -21.21
CA ASP A 3 -6.14 -24.51 -20.65
C ASP A 3 -5.00 -25.25 -19.97
N ALA A 4 -3.77 -24.96 -20.39
CA ALA A 4 -2.57 -25.49 -19.73
C ALA A 4 -2.61 -25.11 -18.24
N PRO A 5 -2.27 -26.06 -17.33
CA PRO A 5 -2.31 -25.80 -15.90
C PRO A 5 -1.32 -24.69 -15.51
N TYR A 6 -1.69 -23.87 -14.52
CA TYR A 6 -0.83 -22.82 -13.98
C TYR A 6 0.47 -23.40 -13.38
N LEU A 7 1.57 -22.65 -13.49
CA LEU A 7 2.84 -23.03 -12.87
C LEU A 7 2.69 -23.06 -11.35
N THR A 8 3.15 -24.12 -10.70
CA THR A 8 3.15 -24.26 -9.22
C THR A 8 4.55 -24.23 -8.61
N ALA A 9 5.59 -24.18 -9.46
CA ALA A 9 6.97 -24.02 -9.05
C ALA A 9 7.75 -23.20 -10.10
N PRO A 10 8.84 -22.51 -9.70
CA PRO A 10 9.71 -21.79 -10.63
C PRO A 10 10.33 -22.71 -11.68
N VAL A 11 10.32 -22.27 -12.94
CA VAL A 11 10.99 -22.98 -14.04
C VAL A 11 12.49 -22.71 -13.97
N LYS A 12 13.31 -23.75 -14.23
CA LYS A 12 14.76 -23.62 -14.28
C LYS A 12 15.17 -22.71 -15.45
N SER A 13 15.51 -21.47 -15.13
CA SER A 13 16.00 -20.46 -16.07
C SER A 13 17.11 -19.62 -15.43
N LYS A 14 17.96 -19.00 -16.25
CA LYS A 14 18.91 -17.96 -15.84
C LYS A 14 18.33 -16.55 -16.01
N GLU A 15 17.20 -16.44 -16.69
CA GLU A 15 16.55 -15.17 -17.01
C GLU A 15 15.62 -14.71 -15.87
N LEU A 16 15.22 -13.44 -15.95
CA LEU A 16 14.21 -12.87 -15.08
C LEU A 16 12.85 -13.55 -15.34
N PRO A 17 12.10 -13.96 -14.30
CA PRO A 17 10.75 -14.47 -14.48
C PRO A 17 9.87 -13.43 -15.17
N LYS A 18 9.10 -13.86 -16.17
CA LYS A 18 8.24 -12.98 -17.00
C LYS A 18 7.12 -12.31 -16.19
N GLY A 19 6.77 -12.86 -15.04
CA GLY A 19 5.80 -12.26 -14.10
C GLY A 19 6.30 -10.97 -13.42
N ILE A 20 7.61 -10.76 -13.28
CA ILE A 20 8.15 -9.68 -12.44
C ILE A 20 7.68 -8.27 -12.84
N PRO A 21 7.64 -7.87 -14.12
CA PRO A 21 7.14 -6.56 -14.51
C PRO A 21 5.70 -6.30 -14.06
N TYR A 22 4.83 -7.32 -14.08
CA TYR A 22 3.45 -7.21 -13.60
C TYR A 22 3.39 -6.93 -12.10
N ILE A 23 4.26 -7.57 -11.31
CA ILE A 23 4.29 -7.40 -9.86
C ILE A 23 4.83 -6.01 -9.48
N ILE A 24 5.95 -5.59 -10.09
CA ILE A 24 6.55 -4.26 -9.82
C ILE A 24 5.61 -3.13 -10.25
N GLY A 25 4.99 -3.25 -11.43
CA GLY A 25 4.03 -2.26 -11.92
C GLY A 25 2.81 -2.15 -11.01
N ASN A 26 2.29 -3.29 -10.54
CA ASN A 26 1.19 -3.32 -9.59
C ASN A 26 1.57 -2.68 -8.23
N GLU A 27 2.78 -2.95 -7.73
CA GLU A 27 3.28 -2.33 -6.50
C GLU A 27 3.35 -0.80 -6.65
N ALA A 28 3.90 -0.27 -7.75
CA ALA A 28 3.97 1.18 -7.96
C ALA A 28 2.57 1.84 -7.90
N ALA A 29 1.59 1.23 -8.57
CA ALA A 29 0.23 1.76 -8.64
C ALA A 29 -0.53 1.61 -7.31
N GLU A 30 -0.38 0.49 -6.61
CA GLU A 30 -1.00 0.31 -5.30
C GLU A 30 -0.39 1.28 -4.27
N ARG A 31 0.93 1.54 -4.34
CA ARG A 31 1.61 2.55 -3.50
C ARG A 31 1.16 3.96 -3.83
N TYR A 32 0.99 4.29 -5.11
CA TYR A 32 0.35 5.54 -5.51
C TYR A 32 -1.05 5.65 -4.90
N SER A 33 -1.84 4.58 -4.97
CA SER A 33 -3.22 4.58 -4.50
C SER A 33 -3.30 4.81 -2.99
N PHE A 34 -2.51 4.06 -2.23
CA PHE A 34 -2.48 4.10 -0.77
C PHE A 34 -1.97 5.45 -0.25
N TYR A 35 -0.79 5.88 -0.70
CA TYR A 35 -0.17 7.10 -0.18
C TYR A 35 -0.87 8.37 -0.66
N GLY A 36 -1.41 8.38 -1.89
CA GLY A 36 -2.19 9.50 -2.41
C GLY A 36 -3.45 9.73 -1.59
N MET A 37 -4.25 8.68 -1.38
CA MET A 37 -5.45 8.74 -0.55
C MET A 37 -5.10 9.16 0.89
N LYS A 38 -4.10 8.52 1.50
CA LYS A 38 -3.66 8.85 2.87
C LYS A 38 -3.22 10.30 3.01
N ALA A 39 -2.53 10.87 2.01
CA ALA A 39 -2.03 12.25 2.05
C ALA A 39 -3.14 13.30 2.11
N ILE A 40 -4.28 13.04 1.45
CA ILE A 40 -5.40 13.99 1.41
C ILE A 40 -6.48 13.72 2.46
N LEU A 41 -6.47 12.54 3.09
CA LEU A 41 -7.56 12.07 3.93
C LEU A 41 -7.93 13.03 5.07
N VAL A 42 -6.93 13.58 5.78
CA VAL A 42 -7.18 14.53 6.87
C VAL A 42 -7.76 15.85 6.35
N ILE A 43 -7.24 16.36 5.23
CA ILE A 43 -7.75 17.59 4.60
C ILE A 43 -9.19 17.39 4.09
N PHE A 44 -9.48 16.22 3.51
CA PHE A 44 -10.83 15.87 3.09
C PHE A 44 -11.79 15.91 4.30
N MET A 45 -11.44 15.24 5.40
CA MET A 45 -12.27 15.20 6.61
C MET A 45 -12.49 16.58 7.23
N THR A 46 -11.50 17.47 7.22
CA THR A 46 -11.61 18.78 7.88
C THR A 46 -12.12 19.90 6.99
N LYS A 47 -12.16 19.72 5.66
CA LYS A 47 -12.54 20.81 4.73
C LYS A 47 -13.61 20.47 3.70
N TYR A 48 -13.70 19.21 3.26
CA TYR A 48 -14.52 18.82 2.10
C TYR A 48 -15.71 17.94 2.44
N LEU A 49 -15.73 17.35 3.63
CA LEU A 49 -16.76 16.39 4.03
C LEU A 49 -18.17 17.00 3.98
N MET A 50 -19.14 16.23 3.48
CA MET A 50 -20.54 16.65 3.33
C MET A 50 -21.49 15.85 4.23
N ASP A 51 -22.67 16.40 4.51
CA ASP A 51 -23.80 15.66 5.08
C ASP A 51 -24.68 15.02 3.99
N SER A 52 -25.74 14.32 4.41
CA SER A 52 -26.68 13.65 3.50
C SER A 52 -27.49 14.60 2.63
N ASP A 53 -27.58 15.87 3.02
CA ASP A 53 -28.32 16.91 2.30
C ASP A 53 -27.41 17.70 1.34
N GLY A 54 -26.10 17.36 1.30
CA GLY A 54 -25.09 17.97 0.44
C GLY A 54 -24.50 19.26 1.01
N ALA A 55 -24.78 19.61 2.26
CA ALA A 55 -24.14 20.73 2.93
C ALA A 55 -22.77 20.32 3.51
N ARG A 56 -21.86 21.29 3.67
CA ARG A 56 -20.53 21.04 4.25
C ARG A 56 -20.65 20.69 5.72
N ALA A 57 -20.12 19.54 6.11
CA ALA A 57 -20.13 19.01 7.47
C ALA A 57 -18.71 18.52 7.89
N PRO A 58 -17.71 19.41 7.92
CA PRO A 58 -16.34 19.05 8.24
C PRO A 58 -16.21 18.49 9.67
N MET A 59 -15.26 17.58 9.85
CA MET A 59 -14.85 17.08 11.15
C MET A 59 -13.92 18.07 11.86
N SER A 60 -13.93 18.05 13.19
CA SER A 60 -12.87 18.68 13.98
C SER A 60 -11.50 18.04 13.70
N GLU A 61 -10.40 18.77 13.93
CA GLU A 61 -9.05 18.22 13.78
C GLU A 61 -8.84 16.95 14.63
N THR A 62 -9.45 16.89 15.82
CA THR A 62 -9.38 15.75 16.73
C THR A 62 -10.13 14.54 16.17
N GLU A 63 -11.35 14.72 15.66
CA GLU A 63 -12.09 13.65 14.98
C GLU A 63 -11.32 13.13 13.78
N ALA A 64 -10.85 14.02 12.89
CA ALA A 64 -10.12 13.66 11.69
C ALA A 64 -8.82 12.90 12.01
N THR A 65 -8.08 13.35 13.04
CA THR A 65 -6.89 12.64 13.55
C THR A 65 -7.25 11.24 14.04
N THR A 66 -8.37 11.09 14.76
CA THR A 66 -8.83 9.80 15.30
C THR A 66 -9.17 8.81 14.20
N TRP A 67 -9.95 9.25 13.20
CA TRP A 67 -10.28 8.44 12.03
C TRP A 67 -9.05 8.01 11.24
N PHE A 68 -8.10 8.93 11.02
CA PHE A 68 -6.85 8.64 10.33
C PHE A 68 -6.02 7.56 11.04
N HIS A 69 -5.85 7.66 12.36
CA HIS A 69 -5.07 6.67 13.11
C HIS A 69 -5.82 5.35 13.30
N LEU A 70 -7.16 5.36 13.39
CA LEU A 70 -7.96 4.14 13.39
C LEU A 70 -7.81 3.39 12.07
N PHE A 71 -7.89 4.11 10.94
CA PHE A 71 -7.64 3.55 9.62
C PHE A 71 -6.22 2.97 9.50
N ASN A 72 -5.18 3.71 9.89
CA ASN A 72 -3.81 3.18 9.85
C ASN A 72 -3.64 1.94 10.73
N SER A 73 -4.24 1.94 11.93
CA SER A 73 -4.20 0.78 12.82
C SER A 73 -4.84 -0.45 12.17
N ALA A 74 -5.99 -0.28 11.52
CA ALA A 74 -6.63 -1.34 10.77
C ALA A 74 -5.75 -1.85 9.61
N VAL A 75 -5.11 -0.97 8.85
CA VAL A 75 -4.18 -1.33 7.75
C VAL A 75 -2.93 -2.06 8.24
N TYR A 76 -2.45 -1.80 9.46
CA TYR A 76 -1.33 -2.53 10.05
C TYR A 76 -1.74 -3.85 10.70
N PHE A 77 -2.99 -3.97 11.14
CA PHE A 77 -3.51 -5.18 11.78
C PHE A 77 -4.01 -6.23 10.78
N THR A 78 -4.79 -5.81 9.79
CA THR A 78 -5.40 -6.68 8.77
C THR A 78 -4.43 -7.54 7.95
N PRO A 79 -3.14 -7.19 7.74
CA PRO A 79 -2.15 -8.10 7.16
C PRO A 79 -2.01 -9.45 7.88
N LEU A 80 -2.19 -9.50 9.20
CA LEU A 80 -2.15 -10.77 9.94
C LEU A 80 -3.26 -11.71 9.46
N LEU A 81 -4.47 -11.16 9.28
CA LEU A 81 -5.62 -11.90 8.77
C LEU A 81 -5.41 -12.28 7.29
N GLY A 82 -4.90 -11.35 6.49
CA GLY A 82 -4.64 -11.57 5.07
C GLY A 82 -3.60 -12.65 4.79
N ALA A 83 -2.52 -12.70 5.58
CA ALA A 83 -1.51 -13.75 5.52
C ALA A 83 -2.13 -15.12 5.83
N ILE A 84 -2.95 -15.22 6.88
CA ILE A 84 -3.69 -16.45 7.20
C ILE A 84 -4.60 -16.86 6.05
N VAL A 85 -5.36 -15.93 5.48
CA VAL A 85 -6.25 -16.20 4.33
C VAL A 85 -5.46 -16.74 3.12
N ALA A 86 -4.32 -16.13 2.82
CA ALA A 86 -3.47 -16.54 1.71
C ALA A 86 -2.80 -17.89 1.93
N ASP A 87 -2.10 -18.07 3.06
CA ASP A 87 -1.27 -19.24 3.26
C ASP A 87 -2.08 -20.47 3.73
N ALA A 88 -3.23 -20.29 4.40
CA ALA A 88 -4.07 -21.41 4.82
C ALA A 88 -5.17 -21.79 3.82
N PHE A 89 -5.76 -20.84 3.09
CA PHE A 89 -6.99 -21.10 2.32
C PHE A 89 -6.88 -20.86 0.82
N PHE A 90 -6.45 -19.68 0.37
CA PHE A 90 -6.65 -19.25 -1.02
C PHE A 90 -5.39 -19.34 -1.90
N GLY A 91 -4.21 -19.28 -1.32
CA GLY A 91 -2.96 -19.03 -2.03
C GLY A 91 -2.77 -17.54 -2.34
N LYS A 92 -1.51 -17.10 -2.39
CA LYS A 92 -1.14 -15.67 -2.47
C LYS A 92 -1.74 -14.95 -3.67
N TYR A 93 -1.67 -15.54 -4.87
CA TYR A 93 -2.21 -14.93 -6.09
C TYR A 93 -3.71 -14.66 -5.99
N LYS A 94 -4.51 -15.64 -5.54
CA LYS A 94 -5.96 -15.48 -5.44
C LYS A 94 -6.33 -14.43 -4.39
N THR A 95 -5.62 -14.41 -3.26
CA THR A 95 -5.79 -13.38 -2.23
C THR A 95 -5.45 -11.99 -2.75
N ILE A 96 -4.36 -11.83 -3.50
CA ILE A 96 -3.97 -10.53 -4.08
C ILE A 96 -5.08 -10.03 -5.02
N VAL A 97 -5.53 -10.84 -5.97
CA VAL A 97 -6.53 -10.40 -6.96
C VAL A 97 -7.88 -10.11 -6.30
N SER A 98 -8.38 -10.99 -5.41
CA SER A 98 -9.68 -10.80 -4.78
C SER A 98 -9.71 -9.56 -3.88
N LEU A 99 -8.66 -9.35 -3.07
CA LEU A 99 -8.58 -8.19 -2.19
C LEU A 99 -8.25 -6.90 -2.95
N SER A 100 -7.61 -6.99 -4.12
CA SER A 100 -7.43 -5.81 -4.99
C SER A 100 -8.76 -5.30 -5.53
N VAL A 101 -9.72 -6.19 -5.81
CA VAL A 101 -11.10 -5.78 -6.17
C VAL A 101 -11.77 -5.08 -4.98
N VAL A 102 -11.66 -5.63 -3.77
CA VAL A 102 -12.20 -4.99 -2.54
C VAL A 102 -11.57 -3.61 -2.33
N TYR A 103 -10.27 -3.48 -2.57
CA TYR A 103 -9.56 -2.20 -2.52
C TYR A 103 -10.13 -1.20 -3.54
N CYS A 104 -10.30 -1.61 -4.80
CA CYS A 104 -10.89 -0.76 -5.83
C CYS A 104 -12.30 -0.28 -5.45
N LEU A 105 -13.13 -1.15 -4.87
CA LEU A 105 -14.46 -0.78 -4.36
C LEU A 105 -14.38 0.24 -3.23
N GLY A 106 -13.38 0.15 -2.36
CA GLY A 106 -13.16 1.15 -1.32
C GLY A 106 -12.81 2.54 -1.87
N HIS A 107 -11.96 2.60 -2.91
CA HIS A 107 -11.71 3.86 -3.62
C HIS A 107 -12.94 4.39 -4.35
N LEU A 108 -13.72 3.50 -4.97
CA LEU A 108 -14.97 3.88 -5.63
C LEU A 108 -15.96 4.47 -4.63
N ALA A 109 -16.08 3.89 -3.43
CA ALA A 109 -16.91 4.43 -2.35
C ALA A 109 -16.48 5.85 -1.96
N LEU A 110 -15.18 6.08 -1.72
CA LEU A 110 -14.66 7.43 -1.42
C LEU A 110 -14.84 8.42 -2.58
N ALA A 111 -14.81 7.94 -3.82
CA ALA A 111 -14.95 8.78 -5.00
C ALA A 111 -16.40 9.13 -5.32
N LEU A 112 -17.39 8.37 -4.85
CA LEU A 112 -18.81 8.60 -5.13
C LEU A 112 -19.55 9.24 -3.96
N ASP A 113 -19.15 8.96 -2.73
CA ASP A 113 -19.84 9.38 -1.52
C ASP A 113 -18.90 10.16 -0.60
N GLU A 114 -19.09 11.49 -0.58
CA GLU A 114 -18.30 12.44 0.22
C GLU A 114 -18.80 12.57 1.67
N THR A 115 -19.77 11.73 2.08
CA THR A 115 -20.33 11.76 3.44
C THR A 115 -19.51 10.92 4.43
N ARG A 116 -19.86 11.01 5.72
CA ARG A 116 -19.29 10.17 6.78
C ARG A 116 -19.50 8.67 6.52
N LEU A 117 -20.60 8.29 5.86
CA LEU A 117 -20.88 6.88 5.53
C LEU A 117 -19.95 6.39 4.41
N GLY A 118 -19.85 7.15 3.32
CA GLY A 118 -18.91 6.88 2.23
C GLY A 118 -17.47 6.77 2.71
N LEU A 119 -17.06 7.68 3.59
CA LEU A 119 -15.77 7.62 4.27
C LEU A 119 -15.58 6.31 5.04
N ALA A 120 -16.55 5.94 5.89
CA ALA A 120 -16.45 4.73 6.71
C ALA A 120 -16.35 3.47 5.85
N VAL A 121 -17.24 3.32 4.88
CA VAL A 121 -17.26 2.17 3.95
C VAL A 121 -15.96 2.13 3.15
N GLY A 122 -15.55 3.25 2.57
CA GLY A 122 -14.34 3.36 1.76
C GLY A 122 -13.08 2.98 2.54
N LEU A 123 -12.90 3.55 3.73
CA LEU A 123 -11.74 3.25 4.59
C LEU A 123 -11.73 1.80 5.07
N THR A 124 -12.88 1.21 5.42
CA THR A 124 -12.97 -0.20 5.80
C THR A 124 -12.56 -1.12 4.65
N LEU A 125 -13.10 -0.89 3.45
CA LEU A 125 -12.78 -1.70 2.27
C LEU A 125 -11.31 -1.57 1.88
N ILE A 126 -10.76 -0.35 1.89
CA ILE A 126 -9.34 -0.12 1.64
C ILE A 126 -8.48 -0.81 2.70
N ALA A 127 -8.84 -0.75 3.98
CA ALA A 127 -8.09 -1.40 5.04
C ALA A 127 -8.04 -2.92 4.84
N ILE A 128 -9.18 -3.55 4.52
CA ILE A 128 -9.24 -4.99 4.22
C ILE A 128 -8.42 -5.33 2.97
N GLY A 129 -8.58 -4.55 1.90
CA GLY A 129 -7.89 -4.74 0.63
C GLY A 129 -6.36 -4.62 0.77
N ALA A 130 -5.89 -3.43 1.16
CA ALA A 130 -4.47 -3.14 1.36
C ALA A 130 -3.84 -4.07 2.40
N GLY A 131 -4.57 -4.36 3.48
CA GLY A 131 -4.17 -5.26 4.55
C GLY A 131 -3.76 -6.62 4.02
N GLY A 132 -4.63 -7.30 3.29
CA GLY A 132 -4.31 -8.65 2.81
C GLY A 132 -3.46 -8.73 1.55
N ILE A 133 -3.35 -7.67 0.75
CA ILE A 133 -2.42 -7.63 -0.39
C ILE A 133 -0.97 -7.53 0.10
N LYS A 134 -0.67 -6.63 1.05
CA LYS A 134 0.68 -6.33 1.53
C LYS A 134 1.54 -7.55 1.91
N PRO A 135 1.06 -8.50 2.76
CA PRO A 135 1.87 -9.66 3.15
C PRO A 135 2.05 -10.66 1.99
N CYS A 136 1.17 -10.62 1.00
CA CYS A 136 1.17 -11.58 -0.09
C CYS A 136 2.07 -11.18 -1.25
N VAL A 137 2.12 -9.90 -1.64
CA VAL A 137 2.82 -9.45 -2.85
C VAL A 137 4.34 -9.64 -2.73
N SER A 138 4.94 -9.26 -1.60
CA SER A 138 6.39 -9.40 -1.39
C SER A 138 6.83 -10.87 -1.39
N ALA A 139 6.05 -11.74 -0.74
CA ALA A 139 6.28 -13.18 -0.77
C ALA A 139 6.05 -13.75 -2.18
N HIS A 140 5.04 -13.27 -2.90
CA HIS A 140 4.75 -13.68 -4.27
C HIS A 140 5.88 -13.33 -5.24
N VAL A 141 6.59 -12.20 -5.05
CA VAL A 141 7.83 -11.90 -5.80
C VAL A 141 8.87 -12.99 -5.58
N GLY A 142 9.13 -13.35 -4.31
CA GLY A 142 10.10 -14.38 -3.95
C GLY A 142 9.76 -15.74 -4.58
N ASP A 143 8.48 -16.10 -4.57
CA ASP A 143 7.96 -17.36 -5.14
C ASP A 143 8.21 -17.50 -6.65
N GLN A 144 8.54 -16.41 -7.37
CA GLN A 144 8.84 -16.48 -8.80
C GLN A 144 10.26 -16.98 -9.09
N PHE A 145 11.14 -17.02 -8.10
CA PHE A 145 12.56 -17.34 -8.28
C PHE A 145 12.88 -18.74 -7.77
N GLY A 146 13.64 -19.48 -8.57
CA GLY A 146 14.23 -20.76 -8.20
C GLY A 146 15.72 -20.66 -7.91
N LYS A 147 16.36 -21.80 -7.63
CA LYS A 147 17.82 -21.86 -7.37
C LYS A 147 18.67 -21.34 -8.54
N SER A 148 18.18 -21.45 -9.79
CA SER A 148 18.94 -21.08 -10.99
C SER A 148 18.99 -19.57 -11.28
N ASN A 149 18.01 -18.79 -10.81
CA ASN A 149 17.91 -17.34 -11.01
C ASN A 149 17.80 -16.55 -9.70
N GLY A 150 17.91 -17.19 -8.53
CA GLY A 150 17.79 -16.54 -7.22
C GLY A 150 18.79 -15.40 -6.97
N HIS A 151 19.94 -15.39 -7.66
CA HIS A 151 20.90 -14.27 -7.59
C HIS A 151 20.33 -12.94 -8.13
N LEU A 152 19.27 -12.98 -8.95
CA LEU A 152 18.58 -11.79 -9.45
C LEU A 152 17.60 -11.20 -8.43
N LEU A 153 17.23 -11.95 -7.38
CA LEU A 153 16.21 -11.55 -6.42
C LEU A 153 16.57 -10.25 -5.71
N THR A 154 17.83 -10.07 -5.29
CA THR A 154 18.31 -8.84 -4.66
C THR A 154 18.13 -7.62 -5.56
N LYS A 155 18.45 -7.75 -6.85
CA LYS A 155 18.26 -6.67 -7.84
C LYS A 155 16.77 -6.32 -7.98
N ILE A 156 15.89 -7.32 -7.97
CA ILE A 156 14.45 -7.13 -8.10
C ILE A 156 13.83 -6.53 -6.85
N PHE A 157 14.26 -6.91 -5.65
CA PHE A 157 13.85 -6.19 -4.44
C PHE A 157 14.32 -4.74 -4.43
N GLY A 158 15.47 -4.43 -5.04
CA GLY A 158 15.90 -3.05 -5.29
C GLY A 158 14.91 -2.27 -6.17
N TRP A 159 14.48 -2.85 -7.30
CA TRP A 159 13.47 -2.25 -8.16
C TRP A 159 12.09 -2.16 -7.51
N PHE A 160 11.70 -3.17 -6.74
CA PHE A 160 10.47 -3.19 -5.97
C PHE A 160 10.45 -2.07 -4.91
N TYR A 161 11.56 -1.90 -4.20
CA TYR A 161 11.71 -0.80 -3.24
C TYR A 161 11.70 0.57 -3.92
N PHE A 162 12.36 0.71 -5.08
CA PHE A 162 12.30 1.92 -5.88
C PHE A 162 10.88 2.23 -6.34
N SER A 163 10.13 1.25 -6.86
CA SER A 163 8.74 1.44 -7.31
C SER A 163 7.81 1.88 -6.17
N ILE A 164 8.05 1.41 -4.94
CA ILE A 164 7.30 1.85 -3.76
C ILE A 164 7.47 3.36 -3.55
N ASN A 165 8.71 3.82 -3.52
CA ASN A 165 9.02 5.22 -3.25
C ASN A 165 8.59 6.13 -4.41
N LEU A 166 8.75 5.67 -5.64
CA LEU A 166 8.29 6.40 -6.82
C LEU A 166 6.77 6.61 -6.81
N GLY A 167 6.01 5.53 -6.56
CA GLY A 167 4.55 5.60 -6.45
C GLY A 167 4.10 6.51 -5.30
N ALA A 168 4.73 6.38 -4.13
CA ALA A 168 4.47 7.23 -2.97
C ALA A 168 4.73 8.71 -3.27
N PHE A 169 5.91 9.05 -3.81
CA PHE A 169 6.27 10.41 -4.16
C PHE A 169 5.31 11.02 -5.18
N ALA A 170 5.06 10.32 -6.29
CA ALA A 170 4.17 10.80 -7.34
C ALA A 170 2.77 11.09 -6.80
N SER A 171 2.22 10.19 -5.97
CA SER A 171 0.89 10.38 -5.39
C SER A 171 0.81 11.51 -4.37
N GLN A 172 1.84 11.68 -3.54
CA GLN A 172 1.89 12.73 -2.52
C GLN A 172 2.08 14.12 -3.12
N ILE A 173 2.58 14.22 -4.35
CA ILE A 173 2.61 15.47 -5.11
C ILE A 173 1.29 15.67 -5.86
N MET A 174 0.83 14.67 -6.62
CA MET A 174 -0.29 14.81 -7.56
C MET A 174 -1.66 14.78 -6.90
N THR A 175 -1.91 13.88 -5.95
CA THR A 175 -3.24 13.73 -5.35
C THR A 175 -3.72 14.96 -4.57
N PRO A 176 -2.86 15.67 -3.80
CA PRO A 176 -3.25 16.97 -3.23
C PRO A 176 -3.62 18.01 -4.28
N ILE A 177 -2.89 18.07 -5.41
CA ILE A 177 -3.20 18.98 -6.52
C ILE A 177 -4.56 18.63 -7.14
N LEU A 178 -4.85 17.34 -7.29
CA LEU A 178 -6.15 16.88 -7.78
C LEU A 178 -7.29 17.29 -6.84
N LEU A 179 -7.10 17.17 -5.53
CA LEU A 179 -8.09 17.59 -4.54
C LEU A 179 -8.37 19.10 -4.62
N ASP A 180 -7.31 19.90 -4.66
CA ASP A 180 -7.41 21.37 -4.69
C ASP A 180 -8.08 21.89 -5.96
N ARG A 181 -7.77 21.31 -7.12
CA ARG A 181 -8.25 21.81 -8.42
C ARG A 181 -9.54 21.17 -8.93
N PHE A 182 -9.79 19.91 -8.59
CA PHE A 182 -10.87 19.10 -9.18
C PHE A 182 -11.81 18.47 -8.14
N GLY A 183 -11.52 18.62 -6.85
CA GLY A 183 -12.38 18.14 -5.77
C GLY A 183 -12.20 16.66 -5.38
N PRO A 184 -12.90 16.20 -4.33
CA PRO A 184 -12.67 14.88 -3.73
C PRO A 184 -12.99 13.71 -4.66
N HIS A 185 -14.08 13.79 -5.44
CA HIS A 185 -14.44 12.78 -6.43
C HIS A 185 -13.26 12.37 -7.34
N ILE A 186 -12.55 13.35 -7.91
CA ILE A 186 -11.40 13.09 -8.78
C ILE A 186 -10.17 12.68 -7.97
N ALA A 187 -9.95 13.29 -6.82
CA ALA A 187 -8.78 13.03 -5.98
C ALA A 187 -8.78 11.61 -5.38
N PHE A 188 -9.93 11.02 -5.09
CA PHE A 188 -10.06 9.60 -4.71
C PHE A 188 -10.23 8.67 -5.90
N GLY A 189 -10.88 9.14 -6.97
CA GLY A 189 -11.15 8.37 -8.19
C GLY A 189 -9.91 8.04 -9.01
N VAL A 190 -8.96 8.98 -9.18
CA VAL A 190 -7.71 8.74 -9.94
C VAL A 190 -6.85 7.64 -9.30
N PRO A 191 -6.53 7.68 -8.00
CA PRO A 191 -5.95 6.55 -7.27
C PRO A 191 -6.68 5.23 -7.52
N GLY A 192 -8.01 5.22 -7.36
CA GLY A 192 -8.83 4.01 -7.57
C GLY A 192 -8.77 3.46 -9.00
N GLY A 193 -8.77 4.34 -10.00
CA GLY A 193 -8.65 3.96 -11.41
C GLY A 193 -7.28 3.37 -11.74
N LEU A 194 -6.20 3.95 -11.19
CA LEU A 194 -4.86 3.39 -11.33
C LEU A 194 -4.74 2.02 -10.65
N MET A 195 -5.31 1.87 -9.46
CA MET A 195 -5.37 0.58 -8.76
C MET A 195 -6.19 -0.47 -9.54
N LEU A 196 -7.30 -0.07 -10.17
CA LEU A 196 -8.11 -0.95 -11.01
C LEU A 196 -7.32 -1.41 -12.24
N LEU A 197 -6.65 -0.48 -12.93
CA LEU A 197 -5.78 -0.81 -14.05
C LEU A 197 -4.66 -1.76 -13.63
N ALA A 198 -4.02 -1.50 -12.50
CA ALA A 198 -2.99 -2.35 -11.93
C ALA A 198 -3.51 -3.77 -11.63
N THR A 199 -4.72 -3.87 -11.06
CA THR A 199 -5.39 -5.15 -10.79
C THR A 199 -5.64 -5.93 -12.08
N ILE A 200 -6.09 -5.26 -13.15
CA ILE A 200 -6.29 -5.88 -14.46
C ILE A 200 -4.96 -6.36 -15.04
N VAL A 201 -3.92 -5.53 -15.02
CA VAL A 201 -2.58 -5.87 -15.50
C VAL A 201 -2.02 -7.06 -14.72
N PHE A 202 -2.13 -7.05 -13.39
CA PHE A 202 -1.71 -8.17 -12.54
C PHE A 202 -2.47 -9.45 -12.92
N TRP A 203 -3.79 -9.39 -13.11
CA TRP A 203 -4.59 -10.53 -13.56
C TRP A 203 -4.24 -11.03 -14.98
N MET A 204 -3.77 -10.16 -15.87
CA MET A 204 -3.25 -10.56 -17.18
C MET A 204 -1.96 -11.40 -17.04
N GLY A 205 -1.14 -11.13 -16.03
CA GLY A 205 0.08 -11.89 -15.71
C GLY A 205 -0.15 -13.32 -15.20
N ARG A 206 -1.40 -13.74 -14.98
CA ARG A 206 -1.76 -15.06 -14.39
C ARG A 206 -1.17 -16.29 -15.07
N ARG A 207 -0.77 -16.22 -16.34
CA ARG A 207 -0.13 -17.37 -17.02
C ARG A 207 1.39 -17.37 -16.89
N GLU A 208 1.96 -16.25 -16.45
CA GLU A 208 3.40 -16.06 -16.27
C GLU A 208 3.83 -16.26 -14.81
N PHE A 209 2.88 -16.26 -13.86
CA PHE A 209 3.17 -16.42 -12.44
C PHE A 209 3.29 -17.88 -12.00
N VAL A 210 4.17 -18.09 -11.05
CA VAL A 210 4.20 -19.25 -10.16
C VAL A 210 3.13 -19.07 -9.08
N HIS A 211 2.19 -20.01 -9.03
CA HIS A 211 1.08 -20.10 -8.09
C HIS A 211 1.37 -21.15 -7.03
N ILE A 212 1.94 -20.71 -5.91
CA ILE A 212 2.15 -21.59 -4.76
C ILE A 212 0.77 -21.95 -4.15
N PRO A 213 0.43 -23.24 -4.00
CA PRO A 213 -0.80 -23.67 -3.37
C PRO A 213 -0.82 -23.30 -1.88
N ALA A 214 -2.01 -23.14 -1.31
CA ALA A 214 -2.15 -22.92 0.13
C ALA A 214 -1.65 -24.13 0.93
N GLY A 215 -0.99 -23.88 2.05
CA GLY A 215 -0.49 -24.89 2.99
C GLY A 215 -1.59 -25.55 3.84
N GLY A 216 -2.84 -25.06 3.77
CA GLY A 216 -3.97 -25.69 4.42
C GLY A 216 -3.92 -25.60 5.95
N MET A 217 -4.51 -26.60 6.61
CA MET A 217 -4.59 -26.67 8.07
C MET A 217 -3.24 -26.93 8.74
N ASP A 218 -2.27 -27.47 7.99
CA ASP A 218 -0.93 -27.75 8.52
C ASP A 218 -0.16 -26.44 8.79
N PHE A 219 -0.29 -25.44 7.91
CA PHE A 219 0.23 -24.09 8.17
C PHE A 219 -0.31 -23.49 9.47
N LEU A 220 -1.61 -23.64 9.73
CA LEU A 220 -2.22 -23.14 10.96
C LEU A 220 -1.73 -23.89 12.20
N ARG A 221 -1.62 -25.23 12.11
CA ARG A 221 -1.09 -26.06 13.20
C ARG A 221 0.35 -25.71 13.53
N GLU A 222 1.18 -25.45 12.52
CA GLU A 222 2.57 -25.04 12.70
C GLU A 222 2.67 -23.63 13.30
N THR A 223 1.92 -22.66 12.74
CA THR A 223 1.92 -21.26 13.20
C THR A 223 1.47 -21.14 14.67
N PHE A 224 0.42 -21.87 15.06
CA PHE A 224 -0.10 -21.87 16.43
C PHE A 224 0.46 -23.01 17.30
N SER A 225 1.53 -23.67 16.85
CA SER A 225 2.28 -24.62 17.68
C SER A 225 3.00 -23.90 18.84
N LYS A 226 3.46 -24.66 19.84
CA LYS A 226 4.28 -24.11 20.94
C LYS A 226 5.53 -23.38 20.42
N GLU A 227 6.13 -23.90 19.35
CA GLU A 227 7.31 -23.28 18.73
C GLU A 227 6.94 -22.02 17.95
N GLY A 228 5.88 -22.06 17.14
CA GLY A 228 5.36 -20.90 16.42
C GLY A 228 4.97 -19.76 17.34
N LEU A 229 4.22 -20.03 18.42
CA LEU A 229 3.86 -19.04 19.43
C LEU A 229 5.07 -18.47 20.16
N LYS A 230 6.11 -19.27 20.40
CA LYS A 230 7.37 -18.78 20.99
C LYS A 230 8.11 -17.83 20.04
N ILE A 231 8.11 -18.11 18.74
CA ILE A 231 8.67 -17.22 17.71
C ILE A 231 7.88 -15.92 17.64
N ILE A 232 6.55 -16.00 17.56
CA ILE A 232 5.66 -14.84 17.55
C ILE A 232 5.90 -13.98 18.80
N GLY A 233 5.97 -14.58 19.99
CA GLY A 233 6.25 -13.87 21.24
C GLY A 233 7.59 -13.12 21.23
N ARG A 234 8.65 -13.71 20.65
CA ARG A 234 9.94 -13.04 20.47
C ARG A 234 9.86 -11.88 19.48
N LEU A 235 9.15 -12.07 18.37
CA LEU A 235 8.93 -11.01 17.38
C LEU A 235 8.13 -9.85 17.98
N CYS A 236 7.12 -10.11 18.81
CA CYS A 236 6.35 -9.07 19.49
C CYS A 236 7.22 -8.10 20.30
N ILE A 237 8.29 -8.58 20.94
CA ILE A 237 9.24 -7.72 21.67
C ILE A 237 9.93 -6.74 20.72
N ILE A 238 10.38 -7.22 19.56
CA ILE A 238 11.01 -6.37 18.54
C ILE A 238 10.00 -5.35 18.00
N TYR A 239 8.78 -5.81 17.70
CA TYR A 239 7.72 -4.94 17.19
C TYR A 239 7.24 -3.89 18.20
N LEU A 240 7.34 -4.15 19.51
CA LEU A 240 7.02 -3.16 20.53
C LEU A 240 7.89 -1.90 20.41
N PHE A 241 9.20 -2.06 20.18
CA PHE A 241 10.11 -0.93 19.97
C PHE A 241 9.86 -0.24 18.62
N VAL A 242 9.61 -1.03 17.58
CA VAL A 242 9.31 -0.51 16.24
C VAL A 242 7.99 0.25 16.22
N ALA A 243 7.01 -0.13 17.05
CA ALA A 243 5.73 0.55 17.16
C ALA A 243 5.87 2.00 17.65
N VAL A 244 6.81 2.29 18.56
CA VAL A 244 7.07 3.66 19.02
C VAL A 244 7.54 4.55 17.87
N PHE A 245 8.47 4.03 17.05
CA PHE A 245 8.93 4.74 15.86
C PHE A 245 7.78 5.03 14.89
N TRP A 246 6.97 4.01 14.56
CA TRP A 246 5.85 4.19 13.63
C TRP A 246 4.76 5.11 14.17
N ALA A 247 4.49 5.08 15.48
CA ALA A 247 3.52 5.98 16.10
C ALA A 247 3.92 7.47 15.96
N LEU A 248 5.23 7.76 16.06
CA LEU A 248 5.78 9.09 15.81
C LEU A 248 5.80 9.41 14.31
N PHE A 249 6.25 8.47 13.48
CA PHE A 249 6.33 8.65 12.04
C PHE A 249 4.96 8.93 11.42
N ASP A 250 3.91 8.23 11.85
CA ASP A 250 2.55 8.41 11.33
C ASP A 250 1.91 9.75 11.69
N GLN A 251 2.50 10.55 12.60
CA GLN A 251 2.08 11.94 12.83
C GLN A 251 2.30 12.83 11.60
N SER A 252 3.22 12.44 10.71
CA SER A 252 3.51 13.15 9.46
C SER A 252 2.27 13.30 8.57
N GLY A 253 1.40 12.28 8.52
CA GLY A 253 0.19 12.31 7.71
C GLY A 253 -1.04 12.92 8.37
N SER A 254 -0.96 13.32 9.65
CA SER A 254 -2.06 13.94 10.38
C SER A 254 -1.68 15.30 10.96
N LYS A 255 -1.06 15.35 12.15
CA LYS A 255 -0.75 16.58 12.86
C LYS A 255 0.17 17.51 12.08
N TRP A 256 1.14 16.97 11.35
CA TRP A 256 2.06 17.81 10.58
C TRP A 256 1.40 18.42 9.34
N VAL A 257 0.46 17.70 8.69
CA VAL A 257 -0.36 18.25 7.60
C VAL A 257 -1.21 19.42 8.11
N LEU A 258 -1.88 19.26 9.25
CA LEU A 258 -2.68 20.32 9.86
C LEU A 258 -1.82 21.51 10.32
N GLN A 259 -0.61 21.25 10.80
CA GLN A 259 0.32 22.31 11.17
C GLN A 259 0.83 23.07 9.93
N ALA A 260 1.17 22.36 8.86
CA ALA A 260 1.61 22.97 7.60
C ALA A 260 0.54 23.90 7.00
N ASP A 261 -0.74 23.58 7.19
CA ASP A 261 -1.87 24.42 6.76
C ASP A 261 -1.91 25.79 7.44
N ARG A 262 -1.28 25.93 8.62
CA ARG A 262 -1.18 27.17 9.40
C ARG A 262 0.15 27.90 9.25
N MET A 263 1.07 27.38 8.44
CA MET A 263 2.41 27.95 8.24
C MET A 263 2.49 28.71 6.93
N ASP A 264 3.56 29.50 6.77
CA ASP A 264 3.93 30.00 5.45
C ASP A 264 4.38 28.83 4.58
N ARG A 265 3.68 28.63 3.45
CA ARG A 265 3.90 27.52 2.51
C ARG A 265 4.57 28.00 1.22
N ASN A 266 4.97 29.27 1.14
CA ASN A 266 5.71 29.79 0.00
C ASN A 266 7.19 29.40 0.09
N SER A 267 7.62 28.49 -0.77
CA SER A 267 9.01 28.05 -0.84
C SER A 267 9.44 27.87 -2.28
N LEU A 268 10.60 28.41 -2.62
CA LEU A 268 11.15 28.42 -3.99
C LEU A 268 10.23 29.13 -5.02
N GLY A 269 9.42 30.09 -4.57
CA GLY A 269 8.45 30.80 -5.41
C GLY A 269 7.19 29.99 -5.77
N ILE A 270 6.98 28.84 -5.12
CA ILE A 270 5.81 27.98 -5.28
C ILE A 270 5.07 27.94 -3.94
N GLU A 271 3.75 28.13 -3.97
CA GLU A 271 2.89 27.88 -2.81
C GLU A 271 2.57 26.38 -2.73
N TRP A 272 3.12 25.70 -1.73
CA TRP A 272 2.94 24.26 -1.54
C TRP A 272 1.62 23.94 -0.82
N LEU A 273 0.99 22.82 -1.18
CA LEU A 273 -0.17 22.31 -0.46
C LEU A 273 0.29 21.64 0.85
N PRO A 274 -0.51 21.72 1.94
CA PRO A 274 -0.09 21.22 3.26
C PRO A 274 0.27 19.74 3.24
N SER A 275 -0.51 18.93 2.51
CA SER A 275 -0.30 17.49 2.37
C SER A 275 0.97 17.09 1.62
N GLN A 276 1.57 18.00 0.82
CA GLN A 276 2.77 17.72 0.03
C GLN A 276 4.03 17.58 0.91
N ILE A 277 3.98 17.96 2.19
CA ILE A 277 5.05 17.67 3.16
C ILE A 277 5.38 16.17 3.23
N ASN A 278 4.40 15.31 2.98
CA ASN A 278 4.60 13.86 2.99
C ASN A 278 5.52 13.36 1.87
N ALA A 279 5.61 14.10 0.75
CA ALA A 279 6.45 13.75 -0.39
C ALA A 279 7.96 13.84 -0.10
N ILE A 280 8.35 14.55 0.98
CA ILE A 280 9.74 14.72 1.39
C ILE A 280 10.40 13.37 1.70
N ASN A 281 9.72 12.46 2.38
CA ASN A 281 10.32 11.18 2.76
C ASN A 281 10.69 10.31 1.53
N PRO A 282 9.77 9.96 0.61
CA PRO A 282 10.14 9.13 -0.53
C PRO A 282 11.13 9.80 -1.48
N ILE A 283 11.10 11.13 -1.66
CA ILE A 283 12.13 11.79 -2.48
C ILE A 283 13.50 11.74 -1.82
N MET A 284 13.59 11.95 -0.49
CA MET A 284 14.84 11.81 0.23
C MET A 284 15.40 10.40 0.11
N ILE A 285 14.56 9.37 0.20
CA ILE A 285 14.97 7.98 0.00
C ILE A 285 15.53 7.78 -1.42
N MET A 286 14.82 8.24 -2.46
CA MET A 286 15.24 8.08 -3.85
C MET A 286 16.52 8.85 -4.18
N VAL A 287 16.78 9.99 -3.53
CA VAL A 287 17.99 10.80 -3.73
C VAL A 287 19.15 10.27 -2.89
N PHE A 288 18.92 9.92 -1.63
CA PHE A 288 19.98 9.50 -0.73
C PHE A 288 20.49 8.10 -1.03
N ILE A 289 19.66 7.15 -1.44
CA ILE A 289 20.15 5.80 -1.77
C ILE A 289 21.30 5.82 -2.79
N PRO A 290 21.18 6.44 -3.98
CA PRO A 290 22.28 6.48 -4.94
C PRO A 290 23.49 7.29 -4.42
N ILE A 291 23.27 8.37 -3.67
CA ILE A 291 24.36 9.15 -3.06
C ILE A 291 25.16 8.28 -2.08
N PHE A 292 24.48 7.58 -1.17
CA PHE A 292 25.16 6.72 -0.21
C PHE A 292 25.83 5.52 -0.88
N ALA A 293 25.19 4.93 -1.90
CA ALA A 293 25.72 3.77 -2.60
C ALA A 293 26.91 4.09 -3.52
N TRP A 294 26.95 5.27 -4.14
CA TRP A 294 27.97 5.61 -5.15
C TRP A 294 29.01 6.62 -4.67
N LEU A 295 28.64 7.52 -3.75
CA LEU A 295 29.53 8.61 -3.30
C LEU A 295 30.11 8.37 -1.90
N ILE A 296 29.27 7.98 -0.93
CA ILE A 296 29.70 7.91 0.48
C ILE A 296 30.30 6.54 0.82
N TYR A 297 29.65 5.46 0.38
CA TYR A 297 30.12 4.09 0.56
C TYR A 297 30.23 3.37 -0.79
N PRO A 298 31.10 3.83 -1.70
CA PRO A 298 31.40 3.06 -2.90
C PRO A 298 32.05 1.75 -2.45
N GLY A 299 31.31 0.64 -2.60
CA GLY A 299 31.81 -0.71 -2.34
C GLY A 299 32.89 -1.13 -3.33
#